data_AF-A0A7H8RFQ9-F1
#
_entry.id   AF-A0A7H8RFQ9-F1
#
_cell.length_a   1.000
_cell.length_b   1.000
_cell.length_c   1.000
_cell.angle_alpha   90.00
_cell.angle_beta   90.00
_cell.angle_gamma   90.00
#
_symmetry.space_group_name_H-M   'P 1'
#
loop_
_entity.id
_entity.type
_entity.pdbx_description
1 polymer ?
#
loop_
_entity_poly.entity_id
_entity_poly.type
_entity_poly.pdbx_seq_one_letter_code
_entity_poly.pdbx_strand_id
1 'polypeptide(L)'
;MSSAIDDTTLSPTAIQPRRDSLEKHLQTRPELQDLKDRHILLDTSAAPGLQAAQAELARHRASDNLKKHLEKRPERDELIEKNILLTGRTDMAPSLQANARELEKNMLVDNLEHKIKDRPEPENLIERGILDERENPRRPSE
;
A
#
# COMPACT_ATOMS: atom_id res chain seq x y z
N MET A 1 6.92 1.95 37.27
CA MET A 1 6.23 3.25 37.22
C MET A 1 5.32 3.32 38.43
N SER A 2 5.72 4.09 39.43
CA SER A 2 5.00 4.21 40.70
C SER A 2 3.65 4.88 40.47
N SER A 3 2.56 4.17 40.70
CA SER A 3 1.26 4.79 40.93
C SER A 3 1.40 5.72 42.14
N ALA A 4 1.42 7.03 41.89
CA ALA A 4 1.38 8.05 42.94
C ALA A 4 -0.03 8.05 43.53
N ILE A 5 -0.30 7.07 44.39
CA ILE A 5 -1.50 7.06 45.20
C ILE A 5 -1.29 8.17 46.23
N ASP A 6 -2.13 9.20 46.16
CA ASP A 6 -2.10 10.35 47.05
C ASP A 6 -2.81 10.00 48.36
N ASP A 7 -2.02 9.67 49.38
CA ASP A 7 -2.47 9.27 50.73
C ASP A 7 -2.81 10.48 51.65
N THR A 8 -2.94 11.69 51.09
CA THR A 8 -3.17 12.89 51.89
C THR A 8 -4.57 12.88 52.53
N THR A 9 -4.61 13.00 53.86
CA THR A 9 -5.84 13.00 54.67
C THR A 9 -6.82 14.12 54.25
N LEU A 10 -8.14 13.83 54.27
CA LEU A 10 -9.24 14.75 53.88
C LEU A 10 -9.45 15.95 54.83
N SER A 11 -8.43 16.35 55.58
CA SER A 11 -8.49 17.49 56.50
C SER A 11 -8.68 18.80 55.73
N PRO A 12 -9.58 19.71 56.16
CA PRO A 12 -9.95 20.92 55.42
C PRO A 12 -8.77 21.82 55.01
N THR A 13 -7.67 21.79 55.77
CA THR A 13 -6.45 22.56 55.49
C THR A 13 -5.60 21.98 54.35
N ALA A 14 -5.70 20.68 54.07
CA ALA A 14 -4.98 20.00 52.98
C ALA A 14 -5.73 20.01 51.64
N ILE A 15 -6.98 20.50 51.63
CA ILE A 15 -7.82 20.57 50.43
C ILE A 15 -7.31 21.64 49.45
N GLN A 16 -6.74 22.73 49.96
CA GLN A 16 -6.30 23.85 49.12
C GLN A 16 -5.16 23.48 48.13
N PRO A 17 -4.03 22.89 48.54
CA PRO A 17 -2.99 22.49 47.59
C PRO A 17 -3.45 21.41 46.61
N ARG A 18 -4.39 20.54 47.01
CA ARG A 18 -5.01 19.54 46.14
C ARG A 18 -5.88 20.19 45.07
N ARG A 19 -6.62 21.26 45.41
CA ARG A 19 -7.41 22.05 44.46
C ARG A 19 -6.51 22.70 43.41
N ASP A 20 -5.45 23.36 43.84
CA ASP A 20 -4.53 24.08 42.95
C ASP A 20 -3.83 23.12 41.98
N SER A 21 -3.41 21.94 42.48
CA SER A 21 -2.84 20.87 41.65
C SER A 21 -3.85 20.34 40.62
N LEU A 22 -5.08 20.06 41.04
CA LEU A 22 -6.12 19.56 40.14
C LEU A 22 -6.45 20.57 39.03
N GLU A 23 -6.59 21.85 39.39
CA GLU A 23 -6.87 22.91 38.42
C GLU A 23 -5.79 22.99 37.33
N LYS A 24 -4.51 22.94 37.74
CA LYS A 24 -3.39 22.89 36.79
C LYS A 24 -3.47 21.71 35.81
N HIS A 25 -3.80 20.51 36.30
CA HIS A 25 -3.91 19.32 35.44
C HIS A 25 -5.12 19.37 34.51
N LEU A 26 -6.22 20.01 34.92
CA LEU A 26 -7.41 20.20 34.08
C LEU A 26 -7.14 21.20 32.95
N GLN A 27 -6.32 22.24 33.18
CA GLN A 27 -5.93 23.19 32.14
C GLN A 27 -5.07 22.55 31.04
N THR A 28 -4.21 21.59 31.40
CA THR A 28 -3.34 20.88 30.45
C THR A 28 -3.92 19.55 29.97
N ARG A 29 -5.21 19.29 30.22
CA ARG A 29 -5.86 18.03 29.86
C ARG A 29 -5.99 17.92 28.33
N PRO A 30 -5.58 16.79 27.71
CA PRO A 30 -5.81 16.54 26.29
C PRO A 30 -7.30 16.52 25.91
N GLU A 31 -7.61 16.87 24.67
CA GLU A 31 -8.99 16.78 24.17
C GLU A 31 -9.43 15.31 24.08
N LEU A 32 -10.74 15.08 24.16
CA LEU A 32 -11.31 13.75 23.98
C LEU A 32 -10.95 13.15 22.60
N GLN A 33 -10.91 13.97 21.56
CA GLN A 33 -10.52 13.52 20.22
C GLN A 33 -9.05 13.09 20.18
N ASP A 34 -8.13 13.87 20.78
CA ASP A 34 -6.71 13.51 20.87
C ASP A 34 -6.50 12.14 21.54
N LEU A 35 -7.29 11.84 22.57
CA LEU A 35 -7.22 10.55 23.27
C LEU A 35 -7.73 9.39 22.40
N LYS A 36 -8.71 9.63 21.52
CA LYS A 36 -9.17 8.64 20.54
C LYS A 36 -8.14 8.40 19.45
N ASP A 37 -7.57 9.46 18.90
CA ASP A 37 -6.56 9.38 17.84
C ASP A 37 -5.30 8.67 18.33
N ARG A 38 -4.94 8.86 19.60
CA ARG A 38 -3.86 8.13 20.29
C ARG A 38 -4.25 6.72 20.72
N HIS A 39 -5.46 6.25 20.41
CA HIS A 39 -5.99 4.93 20.75
C HIS A 39 -6.01 4.65 22.27
N ILE A 40 -6.12 5.70 23.09
CA ILE A 40 -6.29 5.59 24.55
C ILE A 40 -7.76 5.40 24.88
N LEU A 41 -8.63 6.23 24.30
CA LEU A 41 -10.08 6.04 24.33
C LEU A 41 -10.52 5.33 23.05
N LEU A 42 -11.41 4.35 23.17
CA LEU A 42 -11.98 3.69 22.01
C LEU A 42 -12.99 4.62 21.34
N ASP A 43 -12.88 4.79 20.02
CA ASP A 43 -13.88 5.49 19.23
C ASP A 43 -15.03 4.55 18.87
N THR A 44 -15.87 4.24 19.86
CA THR A 44 -17.05 3.39 19.66
C THR A 44 -18.28 4.01 20.31
N SER A 45 -19.42 3.84 19.64
CA SER A 45 -20.73 4.18 20.18
C SER A 45 -21.28 3.11 21.14
N ALA A 46 -20.58 1.98 21.31
CA ALA A 46 -21.02 0.92 22.22
C ALA A 46 -20.84 1.32 23.69
N ALA A 47 -21.77 0.85 24.52
CA ALA A 47 -21.70 1.02 25.96
C ALA A 47 -20.39 0.43 26.52
N PRO A 48 -19.78 1.02 27.57
CA PRO A 48 -18.48 0.58 28.11
C PRO A 48 -18.37 -0.92 28.40
N GLY A 49 -19.44 -1.55 28.91
CA GLY A 49 -19.45 -2.99 29.20
C GLY A 49 -19.42 -3.90 27.97
N LEU A 50 -19.77 -3.41 26.78
CA LEU A 50 -19.82 -4.19 25.54
C LEU A 50 -18.61 -3.95 24.62
N GLN A 51 -17.76 -2.98 24.94
CA GLN A 51 -16.61 -2.61 24.09
C GLN A 51 -15.66 -3.79 23.88
N ALA A 52 -15.43 -4.60 24.92
CA ALA A 52 -14.59 -5.79 24.83
C ALA A 52 -15.17 -6.83 23.86
N ALA A 53 -16.46 -7.14 23.98
CA ALA A 53 -17.15 -8.08 23.10
C ALA A 53 -17.20 -7.58 21.65
N GLN A 54 -17.39 -6.27 21.44
CA GLN A 54 -17.33 -5.66 20.10
C GLN A 54 -15.94 -5.79 19.48
N ALA A 55 -14.87 -5.55 20.25
CA ALA A 55 -13.50 -5.69 19.77
C ALA A 55 -13.16 -7.16 19.44
N GLU A 56 -13.62 -8.11 20.26
CA GLU A 56 -13.48 -9.54 20.01
C GLU A 56 -14.19 -9.96 18.72
N LEU A 57 -15.45 -9.54 18.54
CA LEU A 57 -16.20 -9.77 17.31
C LEU A 57 -15.48 -9.19 16.08
N ALA A 58 -14.94 -7.98 16.18
CA ALA A 58 -14.18 -7.35 15.10
C ALA A 58 -12.92 -8.16 14.74
N ARG A 59 -12.20 -8.67 15.74
CA ARG A 59 -11.06 -9.58 15.52
C ARG A 59 -11.49 -10.88 14.85
N HIS A 60 -12.56 -11.53 15.31
CA HIS A 60 -13.06 -12.76 14.68
C HIS A 60 -13.43 -12.53 13.22
N ARG A 61 -14.18 -11.46 12.92
CA ARG A 61 -14.51 -11.08 11.54
C ARG A 61 -13.27 -10.86 10.68
N ALA A 62 -12.25 -10.16 11.21
CA ALA A 62 -10.99 -9.95 10.50
C ALA A 62 -10.25 -11.27 10.24
N SER A 63 -10.18 -12.15 11.23
CA SER A 63 -9.57 -13.48 11.12
C SER A 63 -10.28 -14.38 10.11
N ASP A 64 -11.61 -14.42 10.14
CA ASP A 64 -12.40 -15.23 9.21
C ASP A 64 -12.25 -14.71 7.77
N ASN A 65 -12.28 -13.38 7.60
CA ASN A 65 -12.02 -12.75 6.31
C ASN A 65 -10.60 -13.07 5.83
N LEU A 66 -9.58 -12.95 6.68
CA LEU A 66 -8.20 -13.29 6.32
C LEU A 66 -8.09 -14.76 5.88
N LYS A 67 -8.67 -15.68 6.66
CA LYS A 67 -8.69 -17.11 6.33
C LYS A 67 -9.30 -17.37 4.95
N LYS A 68 -10.44 -16.76 4.65
CA LYS A 68 -11.09 -16.86 3.34
C LYS A 68 -10.20 -16.36 2.18
N HIS A 69 -9.42 -15.30 2.39
CA HIS A 69 -8.51 -14.78 1.37
C HIS A 69 -7.26 -15.66 1.23
N LEU A 70 -6.76 -16.24 2.32
CA LEU A 70 -5.64 -17.17 2.29
C LEU A 70 -5.99 -18.48 1.56
N GLU A 71 -7.22 -18.99 1.73
CA GLU A 71 -7.71 -20.16 0.98
C GLU A 71 -7.78 -19.93 -0.53
N LYS A 72 -7.97 -18.68 -0.96
CA LYS A 72 -8.04 -18.27 -2.36
C LYS A 72 -6.80 -17.51 -2.82
N ARG A 73 -5.67 -17.69 -2.12
CA ARG A 73 -4.43 -17.00 -2.45
C ARG A 73 -3.93 -17.51 -3.81
N PRO A 74 -3.79 -16.65 -4.83
CA PRO A 74 -3.26 -17.06 -6.12
C PRO A 74 -1.79 -17.43 -5.99
N GLU A 75 -1.38 -18.41 -6.79
CA GLU A 75 0.02 -18.80 -6.89
C GLU A 75 0.84 -17.72 -7.58
N ARG A 76 2.16 -17.76 -7.37
CA ARG A 76 3.08 -16.78 -7.96
C ARG A 76 2.98 -16.74 -9.48
N ASP A 77 2.84 -17.90 -10.12
CA ASP A 77 2.82 -18.02 -11.57
C ASP A 77 1.55 -17.38 -12.15
N GLU A 78 0.39 -17.53 -11.48
CA GLU A 78 -0.83 -16.82 -11.88
C GLU A 78 -0.67 -15.30 -11.83
N LEU A 79 0.07 -14.78 -10.85
CA LEU A 79 0.35 -13.35 -10.75
C LEU A 79 1.30 -12.87 -11.86
N ILE A 80 2.20 -13.74 -12.33
CA ILE A 80 3.08 -13.47 -13.48
C ILE A 80 2.27 -13.44 -14.78
N GLU A 81 1.42 -14.44 -15.00
CA GLU A 81 0.54 -14.49 -16.18
C GLU A 81 -0.35 -13.25 -16.27
N LYS A 82 -0.83 -12.77 -15.12
CA LYS A 82 -1.62 -11.54 -15.01
C LYS A 82 -0.79 -10.24 -15.11
N ASN A 83 0.52 -10.34 -15.36
CA ASN A 83 1.47 -9.20 -15.38
C ASN A 83 1.46 -8.35 -14.09
N ILE A 84 1.08 -8.94 -12.95
CA ILE A 84 1.13 -8.30 -11.63
C ILE A 84 2.55 -8.41 -11.08
N LEU A 85 3.13 -9.62 -11.17
CA LEU A 85 4.55 -9.86 -10.92
C LEU A 85 5.29 -9.96 -12.25
N LEU A 86 6.53 -9.50 -12.30
CA LEU A 86 7.35 -9.69 -13.49
C LEU A 86 7.86 -11.15 -13.56
N THR A 87 7.73 -11.74 -14.75
CA THR A 87 8.20 -13.08 -15.15
C THR A 87 9.68 -13.29 -14.86
N GLY A 88 10.45 -12.20 -14.90
CA GLY A 88 11.86 -12.24 -15.26
C GLY A 88 12.78 -13.02 -14.33
N ARG A 89 12.77 -12.79 -13.02
CA ARG A 89 13.87 -13.27 -12.16
C ARG A 89 13.44 -13.57 -10.73
N THR A 90 13.14 -14.84 -10.45
CA THR A 90 13.02 -15.38 -9.08
C THR A 90 14.30 -15.21 -8.27
N ASP A 91 15.42 -15.02 -8.97
CA ASP A 91 16.78 -14.82 -8.51
C ASP A 91 17.14 -13.36 -8.17
N MET A 92 16.27 -12.39 -8.47
CA MET A 92 16.52 -10.98 -8.14
C MET A 92 15.81 -10.52 -6.88
N ALA A 93 16.54 -9.77 -6.04
CA ALA A 93 15.99 -9.16 -4.84
C ALA A 93 14.83 -8.19 -5.17
N PRO A 94 13.76 -8.14 -4.35
CA PRO A 94 12.59 -7.27 -4.58
C PRO A 94 12.94 -5.79 -4.79
N SER A 95 13.98 -5.30 -4.11
CA SER A 95 14.43 -3.91 -4.21
C SER A 95 15.02 -3.55 -5.58
N LEU A 96 15.53 -4.52 -6.34
CA LEU A 96 16.18 -4.29 -7.63
C LEU A 96 15.24 -4.45 -8.83
N GLN A 97 14.04 -5.00 -8.62
CA GLN A 97 13.10 -5.32 -9.71
C GLN A 97 12.67 -4.08 -10.49
N ALA A 98 12.45 -2.96 -9.80
CA ALA A 98 12.06 -1.70 -10.43
C ALA A 98 13.15 -1.18 -11.39
N ASN A 99 14.40 -1.10 -10.91
CA ASN A 99 15.53 -0.63 -11.71
C ASN A 99 15.84 -1.58 -12.88
N ALA A 100 15.71 -2.89 -12.65
CA ALA A 100 15.91 -3.89 -13.70
C ALA A 100 14.89 -3.73 -14.83
N ARG A 101 13.61 -3.48 -14.50
CA ARG A 101 12.55 -3.24 -15.47
C ARG A 101 12.80 -1.97 -16.27
N GLU A 102 13.25 -0.91 -15.61
CA GLU A 102 13.58 0.35 -16.28
C GLU A 102 14.76 0.15 -17.26
N LEU A 103 15.81 -0.54 -16.82
CA LEU A 103 16.95 -0.87 -17.67
C LEU A 103 16.53 -1.72 -18.88
N GLU A 104 15.75 -2.79 -18.65
CA GLU A 104 15.26 -3.66 -19.72
C GLU A 104 14.43 -2.88 -20.75
N LYS A 105 13.57 -1.98 -20.29
CA LYS A 105 12.80 -1.09 -21.16
C LYS A 105 13.71 -0.21 -22.00
N ASN A 106 14.72 0.43 -21.39
CA ASN A 106 15.63 1.31 -22.12
C ASN A 106 16.46 0.53 -23.15
N MET A 107 16.98 -0.64 -22.76
CA MET A 107 17.68 -1.55 -23.70
C MET A 107 16.80 -1.97 -24.87
N LEU A 108 15.51 -2.24 -24.62
CA LEU A 108 14.55 -2.60 -25.66
C LEU A 108 14.30 -1.42 -26.61
N VAL A 109 14.17 -0.20 -26.08
CA VAL A 109 14.00 1.02 -26.85
C VAL A 109 15.20 1.26 -27.76
N ASP A 110 16.43 1.18 -27.22
CA ASP A 110 17.66 1.39 -27.99
C ASP A 110 17.82 0.35 -29.12
N ASN A 111 17.51 -0.92 -28.82
CA ASN A 111 17.55 -2.00 -29.80
C ASN A 111 16.52 -1.78 -30.92
N LEU A 112 15.29 -1.40 -30.54
CA LEU A 112 14.23 -1.11 -31.48
C LEU A 112 14.57 0.10 -32.35
N GLU A 113 15.16 1.15 -31.78
CA GLU A 113 15.60 2.34 -32.50
C GLU A 113 16.62 1.97 -33.59
N HIS A 114 17.62 1.15 -33.26
CA HIS A 114 18.61 0.70 -34.24
C HIS A 114 17.97 -0.11 -35.38
N LYS A 115 17.07 -1.05 -35.07
CA LYS A 115 16.37 -1.85 -36.09
C LYS A 115 15.44 -1.03 -36.97
N ILE A 116 14.83 0.02 -36.44
CA ILE A 116 13.97 0.92 -37.21
C ILE A 116 14.81 1.82 -38.13
N LYS A 117 16.02 2.22 -37.72
CA LYS A 117 16.94 2.98 -38.58
C LYS A 117 17.33 2.19 -39.84
N ASP A 118 17.58 0.89 -39.69
CA ASP A 118 17.93 0.00 -40.79
C ASP A 118 16.70 -0.58 -41.53
N ARG A 119 15.52 0.03 -41.36
CA ARG A 119 14.29 -0.45 -41.99
C ARG A 119 14.42 -0.36 -43.52
N PRO A 120 14.28 -1.48 -44.25
CA PRO A 120 14.39 -1.48 -45.70
C PRO A 120 13.23 -0.71 -46.34
N GLU A 121 13.55 -0.03 -47.43
CA GLU A 121 12.54 0.67 -48.23
C GLU A 121 11.58 -0.31 -48.91
N PRO A 122 10.31 0.07 -49.13
CA PRO A 122 9.31 -0.81 -49.74
C PRO A 122 9.73 -1.38 -51.10
N GLU A 123 10.47 -0.61 -51.89
CA GLU A 123 11.00 -1.02 -53.20
C GLU A 123 11.93 -2.23 -53.09
N ASN A 124 12.79 -2.27 -52.06
CA ASN A 124 13.67 -3.41 -51.79
C ASN A 124 12.88 -4.67 -51.39
N LEU A 125 11.68 -4.51 -50.81
CA LEU A 125 10.82 -5.62 -50.46
C LEU A 125 10.06 -6.17 -51.68
N ILE A 126 9.70 -5.29 -52.63
CA ILE A 126 9.10 -5.68 -53.91
C ILE A 126 10.10 -6.46 -54.77
N GLU A 127 11.34 -5.97 -54.88
CA GLU A 127 12.40 -6.68 -55.63
C GLU A 127 12.67 -8.08 -55.06
N ARG A 128 12.57 -8.23 -53.73
CA ARG A 128 12.71 -9.53 -53.05
C ARG A 128 11.45 -10.41 -53.12
N GLY A 129 10.38 -9.95 -53.78
CA GLY A 129 9.13 -10.68 -53.93
C GLY A 129 8.33 -10.87 -52.63
N ILE A 130 8.59 -10.03 -51.62
CA ILE A 130 7.89 -10.07 -50.32
C ILE A 130 6.62 -9.18 -50.36
N LEU A 131 6.67 -8.08 -51.11
CA LEU A 131 5.58 -7.11 -51.24
C LEU A 131 5.19 -6.98 -52.72
N ASP A 132 3.89 -6.90 -53.01
CA ASP A 132 3.42 -6.59 -54.36
C ASP A 132 3.47 -5.08 -54.66
N GLU A 133 3.63 -4.70 -55.93
CA GLU A 133 3.68 -3.28 -56.34
C GLU A 133 2.42 -2.50 -55.95
N ARG A 134 1.27 -3.17 -55.88
CA ARG A 134 -0.02 -2.58 -55.48
C ARG A 134 -0.16 -2.40 -53.97
N GLU A 135 0.65 -3.09 -53.18
CA GLU A 135 0.61 -3.05 -51.71
C GLU A 135 1.68 -2.10 -51.13
N ASN A 136 2.34 -1.30 -51.97
CA ASN A 136 3.36 -0.37 -51.53
C ASN A 136 2.77 0.70 -50.59
N PRO A 137 3.15 0.73 -49.29
CA PRO A 137 2.56 1.65 -48.31
C PRO A 137 2.90 3.13 -48.57
N ARG A 138 3.82 3.44 -49.48
CA ARG A 138 4.13 4.82 -49.90
C ARG A 138 3.29 5.32 -51.08
N ARG A 139 2.54 4.43 -51.74
CA ARG A 139 1.55 4.80 -52.76
C ARG A 139 0.19 4.29 -52.27
N PRO A 140 -0.63 5.13 -51.62
CA PRO A 140 -1.98 4.73 -51.28
C PRO A 140 -2.68 4.30 -52.57
N SER A 141 -3.31 3.12 -52.55
CA SER A 141 -4.21 2.68 -53.61
C SER A 141 -5.37 3.66 -53.71
N GLU A 142 -5.56 4.28 -54.88
CA GLU A 142 -6.89 4.79 -55.24
C GLU A 142 -7.92 3.66 -55.29
#